data_AF-B4X3L8-F1
#
_entry.id   AF-B4X3L8-F1
#
_cell.length_a   1.000
_cell.length_b   1.000
_cell.length_c   1.000
_cell.angle_alpha   90.00
_cell.angle_beta   90.00
_cell.angle_gamma   90.00
#
_symmetry.space_group_name_H-M   'P 1'
#
loop_
_entity.id
_entity.type
_entity.pdbx_description
1 polymer ?
#
loop_
_entity_poly.entity_id
_entity_poly.type
_entity_poly.pdbx_seq_one_letter_code
_entity_poly.pdbx_strand_id
1 'polypeptide(L)' 'MYACEEWGVDQADNYVDRLEAGMKRLIDHPSLGANYDHVFSGYRKLQVEHHAVFYRLLESEVLVVRVLHELMDAPERLLE' A
#
# COMPACT_ATOMS: atom_id res chain seq x y z
N MET A 1 15.37 1.32 -12.46
CA MET A 1 15.40 2.77 -12.27
C MET A 1 14.12 3.13 -11.54
N TYR A 2 14.19 3.13 -10.21
CA TYR A 2 13.04 3.31 -9.33
C TYR A 2 12.75 4.80 -9.26
N ALA A 3 11.62 5.22 -9.83
CA ALA A 3 11.16 6.59 -9.79
C ALA A 3 10.83 6.97 -8.33
N CYS A 4 11.86 7.43 -7.62
CA CYS A 4 11.75 8.20 -6.39
C CYS A 4 12.20 9.65 -6.65
N GLU A 5 12.10 10.12 -7.89
CA GLU A 5 12.53 11.46 -8.28
C GLU A 5 11.42 12.18 -9.04
N GLU A 6 11.12 13.37 -8.54
CA GLU A 6 10.31 14.44 -9.13
C GLU A 6 8.79 14.24 -9.14
N TRP A 7 8.18 14.63 -8.02
CA TRP A 7 6.76 14.96 -7.97
C TRP A 7 6.61 16.48 -7.87
N GLY A 8 6.14 17.10 -8.96
CA GLY A 8 5.78 18.51 -9.01
C GLY A 8 4.69 18.82 -7.98
N VAL A 9 4.93 19.89 -7.22
CA VAL A 9 4.32 20.17 -5.91
C VAL A 9 2.78 20.20 -5.93
N ASP A 10 2.13 20.58 -7.03
CA ASP A 10 0.67 20.72 -7.09
C ASP A 10 -0.12 19.43 -7.42
N GLN A 11 0.50 18.47 -8.11
CA GLN A 11 -0.16 17.19 -8.46
C GLN A 11 0.17 16.08 -7.46
N ALA A 12 1.25 16.28 -6.70
CA ALA A 12 1.68 15.42 -5.62
C ALA A 12 0.68 15.38 -4.46
N ASP A 13 0.19 16.55 -4.05
CA ASP A 13 -0.65 16.71 -2.86
C ASP A 13 -1.92 15.85 -2.95
N ASN A 14 -2.69 15.98 -4.03
CA ASN A 14 -3.95 15.25 -4.18
C ASN A 14 -3.80 13.72 -4.21
N TYR A 15 -2.69 13.21 -4.75
CA TYR A 15 -2.46 11.77 -4.81
C TYR A 15 -1.95 11.23 -3.46
N VAL A 16 -1.02 11.96 -2.82
CA VAL A 16 -0.51 11.58 -1.50
C VAL A 16 -1.66 11.61 -0.49
N ASP A 17 -2.56 12.59 -0.59
CA ASP A 17 -3.76 12.70 0.23
C ASP A 17 -4.71 11.50 0.05
N ARG A 18 -4.89 11.01 -1.19
CA ARG A 18 -5.72 9.81 -1.42
C ARG A 18 -5.09 8.55 -0.83
N LEU A 19 -3.78 8.40 -0.95
CA LEU A 19 -3.05 7.30 -0.36
C LEU A 19 -3.12 7.36 1.17
N GLU A 20 -2.92 8.54 1.75
CA GLU A 20 -3.01 8.79 3.18
C GLU A 20 -4.43 8.52 3.70
N ALA A 21 -5.46 9.00 3.01
CA ALA A 21 -6.86 8.73 3.35
C ALA A 21 -7.17 7.23 3.29
N GLY A 22 -6.65 6.52 2.27
CA GLY A 22 -6.77 5.07 2.17
C GLY A 22 -6.13 4.34 3.34
N MET A 23 -4.92 4.75 3.75
CA MET A 23 -4.22 4.19 4.91
C MET A 23 -4.91 4.51 6.24
N LYS A 24 -5.40 5.75 6.42
CA LYS A 24 -6.16 6.14 7.62
C LYS A 24 -7.39 5.26 7.82
N ARG A 25 -8.09 4.90 6.75
CA ARG A 25 -9.24 3.97 6.80
C ARG A 25 -8.86 2.58 7.28
N LEU A 26 -7.60 2.15 7.16
CA LEU A 26 -7.16 0.86 7.69
C LEU A 26 -7.11 0.85 9.22
N ILE A 27 -7.00 2.01 9.88
CA ILE A 27 -7.03 2.11 11.34
C ILE A 27 -8.41 1.68 11.86
N ASP A 28 -9.47 2.20 11.25
CA ASP A 28 -10.85 1.87 11.64
C ASP A 28 -11.35 0.55 11.03
N HIS A 29 -10.87 0.22 9.83
CA HIS A 29 -11.31 -0.93 9.05
C HIS A 29 -10.12 -1.75 8.50
N PRO A 30 -9.35 -2.42 9.36
CA PRO A 30 -8.18 -3.20 8.97
C PRO A 30 -8.48 -4.33 7.97
N SER A 31 -9.72 -4.78 7.91
CA SER A 31 -10.19 -5.82 6.98
C SER A 31 -10.52 -5.34 5.57
N LEU A 32 -10.43 -4.02 5.30
CA LEU A 32 -10.78 -3.41 4.02
C LEU A 32 -9.94 -3.91 2.84
N GLY A 33 -8.66 -4.21 3.07
CA GLY A 33 -7.78 -4.80 2.06
C GLY A 33 -8.07 -6.28 1.82
N ALA A 34 -7.90 -6.71 0.57
CA ALA A 34 -8.06 -8.09 0.17
C ALA A 34 -6.99 -8.99 0.83
N ASN A 35 -7.37 -10.23 1.14
CA ASN A 35 -6.43 -11.22 1.65
C ASN A 35 -5.36 -11.52 0.57
N TYR A 36 -4.08 -11.41 0.94
CA TYR A 36 -2.93 -11.66 0.08
C TYR A 36 -2.08 -12.86 0.57
N ASP A 37 -2.64 -13.68 1.47
CA ASP A 37 -2.00 -14.83 2.08
C ASP A 37 -1.60 -15.91 1.08
N HIS A 38 -2.29 -15.94 -0.08
CA HIS A 38 -1.97 -16.85 -1.18
C HIS A 38 -0.58 -16.61 -1.78
N VAL A 39 0.01 -15.42 -1.59
CA VAL A 39 1.38 -15.09 -1.99
C VAL A 39 2.28 -14.96 -0.76
N PHE A 40 1.88 -14.16 0.22
CA PHE A 40 2.61 -13.98 1.47
C PHE A 40 1.69 -14.10 2.68
N SER A 41 1.94 -15.09 3.52
CA SER A 41 1.13 -15.35 4.72
C SER A 41 1.09 -14.15 5.67
N GLY A 42 -0.11 -13.77 6.09
CA GLY A 42 -0.37 -12.65 6.99
C GLY A 42 -0.44 -11.30 6.29
N TYR A 43 -0.41 -11.26 4.95
CA TYR A 43 -0.47 -10.02 4.17
C TYR A 43 -1.87 -9.73 3.65
N ARG A 44 -2.14 -8.44 3.55
CA ARG A 44 -3.31 -7.87 2.91
C ARG A 44 -2.88 -6.82 1.90
N LYS A 45 -3.71 -6.63 0.89
CA LYS A 45 -3.51 -5.69 -0.21
C LYS A 45 -4.70 -4.75 -0.30
N LEU A 46 -4.48 -3.45 -0.10
CA LEU A 46 -5.44 -2.41 -0.41
C LEU A 46 -5.07 -1.77 -1.76
N GLN A 47 -6.03 -1.64 -2.67
CA GLN A 47 -5.86 -0.82 -3.88
C GLN A 47 -6.34 0.60 -3.63
N VAL A 48 -5.47 1.56 -3.93
CA VAL A 48 -5.77 2.98 -3.92
C VAL A 48 -5.31 3.53 -5.25
N GLU A 49 -6.27 3.80 -6.14
CA GLU A 49 -6.00 4.21 -7.53
C GLU A 49 -5.00 3.24 -8.19
N HIS A 50 -3.90 3.75 -8.74
CA HIS A 50 -2.84 2.98 -9.40
C HIS A 50 -1.84 2.33 -8.43
N HIS A 51 -2.09 2.33 -7.12
CA HIS A 51 -1.15 1.83 -6.12
C HIS A 51 -1.73 0.74 -5.22
N ALA A 52 -0.85 -0.18 -4.87
CA ALA A 52 -1.08 -1.29 -3.97
C ALA A 52 -0.36 -1.06 -2.65
N VAL A 53 -1.14 -0.86 -1.59
CA VAL A 53 -0.66 -0.83 -0.21
C VAL A 53 -0.67 -2.26 0.32
N PHE A 54 0.52 -2.81 0.56
CA PHE A 54 0.72 -4.10 1.20
C PHE A 54 0.94 -3.89 2.69
N TYR A 55 0.11 -4.53 3.50
CA TYR A 55 0.15 -4.36 4.94
C TYR A 55 -0.16 -5.67 5.65
N ARG A 56 0.17 -5.72 6.95
CA ARG A 56 -0.13 -6.83 7.83
C ARG A 56 -0.97 -6.35 9.00
N LEU A 57 -1.80 -7.24 9.52
CA LEU A 57 -2.51 -7.03 10.76
C LEU A 57 -1.69 -7.64 11.90
N LEU A 58 -1.31 -6.79 12.85
CA LEU A 58 -0.79 -7.20 14.15
C LEU A 58 -1.94 -7.15 15.17
N GLU A 59 -1.68 -7.55 16.42
CA GLU A 59 -2.73 -7.69 17.44
C GLU A 59 -3.51 -6.39 17.69
N SER A 60 -2.84 -5.23 17.62
CA SER A 60 -3.47 -3.92 17.85
C SER A 60 -3.10 -2.87 16.80
N GLU A 61 -2.40 -3.24 15.73
CA GLU A 61 -1.79 -2.29 14.81
C GLU A 61 -1.85 -2.78 13.35
N VAL A 62 -1.86 -1.83 12.44
CA VAL A 62 -1.71 -2.06 10.99
C VAL A 62 -0.28 -1.69 10.61
N LEU A 63 0.49 -2.69 10.18
CA LEU A 63 1.85 -2.46 9.69
C LEU A 63 1.84 -2.38 8.17
N VAL A 64 2.03 -1.17 7.63
CA VAL A 64 2.24 -0.99 6.19
C VAL A 64 3.66 -1.43 5.84
N VAL A 65 3.78 -2.46 4.99
CA VAL A 65 5.07 -3.05 4.61
C VAL A 65 5.64 -2.35 3.38
N ARG A 66 4.82 -2.14 2.35
CA ARG A 66 5.20 -1.46 1.09
C ARG A 66 4.00 -0.80 0.42
N VAL A 67 4.27 0.23 -0.37
CA VAL A 67 3.34 0.77 -1.36
C VAL A 67 4.01 0.62 -2.72
N LEU A 68 3.35 -0.07 -3.64
CA LEU A 68 3.85 -0.35 -4.99
C LEU A 68 2.89 0.19 -6.04
N HIS A 69 3.40 0.66 -7.18
CA HIS A 69 2.55 0.93 -8.33
C HIS A 69 1.99 -0.40 -8.86
N GLU A 70 0.76 -0.43 -9.37
CA GLU A 70 0.04 -1.67 -9.76
C GLU A 70 0.75 -2.50 -10.83
N LEU A 71 1.58 -1.84 -11.64
CA LEU A 71 2.36 -2.44 -12.73
C LEU A 71 3.66 -3.09 -12.23
N MET A 72 4.00 -2.94 -10.95
CA MET A 72 5.20 -3.55 -10.38
C MET A 72 4.93 -5.00 -9.96
N ASP A 73 5.93 -5.86 -10.15
CA ASP A 73 5.89 -7.24 -9.66
C ASP A 73 5.97 -7.24 -8.12
N ALA A 74 4.83 -7.42 -7.47
CA ALA A 74 4.74 -7.37 -6.01
C ALA A 74 5.52 -8.50 -5.30
N PRO A 75 5.44 -9.78 -5.74
CA PRO A 75 6.29 -10.85 -5.22
C PRO A 75 7.77 -10.51 -5.15
N GLU A 76 8.35 -10.02 -6.24
CA GLU A 76 9.78 -9.67 -6.30
C GLU A 76 10.12 -8.53 -5.34
N ARG A 77 9.29 -7.49 -5.32
CA ARG A 77 9.53 -6.24 -4.57
C ARG A 77 9.24 -6.33 -3.07
N LEU A 78 8.52 -7.35 -2.62
CA LEU A 78 8.27 -7.62 -1.20
C LEU A 78 9.35 -8.50 -0.57
N LEU A 79 10.20 -9.17 -1.37
CA LEU A 79 11.33 -9.98 -0.89
C LEU A 79 12.63 -9.17 -0.72
N GLU A 80 12.73 -8.00 -1.34
CA GLU A 80 13.83 -7.02 -1.19
C GLU A 80 13.71 -6.14 0.08
#